data_AF-A0A663F8F7-F1
#
_entry.id   AF-A0A663F8F7-F1
#
_cell.length_a   1.000
_cell.length_b   1.000
_cell.length_c   1.000
_cell.angle_alpha   90.00
_cell.angle_beta   90.00
_cell.angle_gamma   90.00
#
_symmetry.space_group_name_H-M   'P 1'
#
loop_
_entity.id
_entity.type
_entity.pdbx_description
1 polymer ?
#
loop_
_entity_poly.entity_id
_entity_poly.type
_entity_poly.pdbx_seq_one_letter_code
_entity_poly.pdbx_strand_id
1 'polypeptide(L)'
;MGPSKREEKEQSIILISDDEAESTLGNSVLLVDPLEKSALEEEKSEEVVDEECELMVTFCKQAKVMPHARYDCTIHPFERMECDTCSPLGKNADICNQCYCYICDKLASECQNWTTPSLCHCNAHNKSKFWKDQRDFALAGVLVMFNLDLTDIDADLRHGGSLLIKFIQELSVEYNKYLVGERMPPTQHECFCLPKLPPGQCNICRSRNMEIVYKYSGVFALVTRFLNQAERESPKAAAVMFLGAAKEIALHKDPALSWQNLGHTASLKIAVPCLLQRITTQLQRMLVLCDFPKNLYEKFVNFFQSISLPCHCFGFSNSLNVVPWDHVLLTTVLKGQNVTGQRTQKGRKVFLWETLPVIEARVEKLVDKKK
;
A
#
# COMPACT_ATOMS: atom_id res chain seq x y z
N MET A 1 -16.20 -47.49 15.74
CA MET A 1 -15.96 -46.03 15.84
C MET A 1 -14.46 -45.84 15.78
N GLY A 2 -13.96 -45.17 14.74
CA GLY A 2 -12.55 -45.22 14.34
C GLY A 2 -11.65 -44.17 14.99
N PRO A 3 -10.37 -44.12 14.59
CA PRO A 3 -9.54 -42.94 14.74
C PRO A 3 -9.45 -42.19 13.41
N SER A 4 -9.86 -40.93 13.46
CA SER A 4 -9.74 -39.92 12.41
C SER A 4 -8.26 -39.71 12.05
N LYS A 5 -7.87 -39.99 10.79
CA LYS A 5 -6.57 -39.56 10.25
C LYS A 5 -6.70 -38.12 9.75
N ARG A 6 -5.68 -37.34 10.07
CA ARG A 6 -5.47 -35.93 9.73
C ARG A 6 -5.35 -35.76 8.22
N GLU A 7 -6.03 -34.76 7.67
CA GLU A 7 -5.73 -34.22 6.35
C GLU A 7 -4.45 -33.36 6.47
N GLU A 8 -3.34 -33.86 5.94
CA GLU A 8 -2.17 -33.04 5.63
C GLU A 8 -2.42 -32.37 4.28
N LYS A 9 -2.55 -31.03 4.28
CA LYS A 9 -2.53 -30.22 3.07
C LYS A 9 -1.09 -30.19 2.54
N GLU A 10 -0.82 -30.95 1.50
CA GLU A 10 0.43 -30.83 0.74
C GLU A 10 0.49 -29.44 0.07
N GLN A 11 1.49 -28.65 0.46
CA GLN A 11 1.83 -27.38 -0.17
C GLN A 11 2.63 -27.68 -1.45
N SER A 12 2.03 -27.47 -2.61
CA SER A 12 2.74 -27.46 -3.89
C SER A 12 3.49 -26.13 -4.05
N ILE A 13 4.80 -26.16 -3.79
CA ILE A 13 5.72 -25.05 -4.08
C ILE A 13 6.13 -25.17 -5.55
N ILE A 14 5.75 -24.19 -6.37
CA ILE A 14 6.22 -24.09 -7.76
C ILE A 14 7.49 -23.22 -7.75
N LEU A 15 8.63 -23.86 -7.98
CA LEU A 15 9.90 -23.18 -8.28
C LEU A 15 10.03 -23.02 -9.80
N ILE A 16 10.03 -21.80 -10.29
CA ILE A 16 10.36 -21.50 -11.69
C ILE A 16 11.83 -21.06 -11.71
N SER A 17 12.70 -21.91 -12.25
CA SER A 17 14.07 -21.56 -12.60
C SER A 17 14.07 -21.04 -14.03
N ASP A 18 14.48 -19.78 -14.20
CA ASP A 18 14.67 -19.13 -15.50
C ASP A 18 16.15 -19.32 -15.89
N ASP A 19 16.43 -20.36 -16.68
CA ASP A 19 17.74 -20.58 -17.30
C ASP A 19 17.49 -20.89 -18.78
N GLU A 20 17.59 -19.85 -19.61
CA GLU A 20 17.62 -19.94 -21.06
C GLU A 20 19.04 -20.37 -21.49
N ALA A 21 19.20 -21.66 -21.76
CA ALA A 21 20.33 -22.16 -22.53
C ALA A 21 19.86 -23.24 -23.52
N GLU A 22 20.09 -22.98 -24.81
CA GLU A 22 19.99 -23.95 -25.89
C GLU A 22 20.78 -25.22 -25.55
N SER A 23 20.11 -26.38 -25.49
CA SER A 23 20.56 -27.62 -26.17
C SER A 23 19.66 -28.83 -25.84
N THR A 24 19.23 -29.48 -26.91
CA THR A 24 18.99 -30.91 -27.15
C THR A 24 18.88 -31.92 -25.99
N LEU A 25 17.78 -32.70 -26.07
CA LEU A 25 17.56 -34.08 -25.62
C LEU A 25 17.56 -34.41 -24.10
N GLY A 26 16.37 -34.79 -23.62
CA GLY A 26 16.17 -35.95 -22.74
C GLY A 26 15.95 -35.68 -21.26
N ASN A 27 14.69 -35.76 -20.81
CA ASN A 27 14.22 -36.73 -19.81
C ASN A 27 12.75 -36.47 -19.45
N SER A 28 11.90 -37.44 -19.78
CA SER A 28 10.50 -37.48 -19.36
C SER A 28 10.40 -38.23 -18.03
N VAL A 29 9.84 -37.58 -17.00
CA VAL A 29 9.44 -38.23 -15.75
C VAL A 29 7.92 -38.37 -15.78
N LEU A 30 7.44 -39.61 -15.85
CA LEU A 30 6.01 -39.94 -15.74
C LEU A 30 5.65 -40.21 -14.28
N LEU A 31 4.77 -39.38 -13.72
CA LEU A 31 3.98 -39.75 -12.54
C LEU A 31 2.59 -40.18 -13.03
N VAL A 32 2.24 -41.43 -12.75
CA VAL A 32 0.94 -42.02 -13.06
C VAL A 32 0.17 -42.13 -11.76
N ASP A 33 -0.93 -41.38 -11.64
CA ASP A 33 -1.97 -41.63 -10.63
C ASP A 33 -3.20 -42.30 -11.26
N PRO A 34 -3.91 -43.18 -10.52
CA PRO A 34 -4.95 -44.04 -11.10
C PRO A 34 -6.28 -43.28 -11.31
N LEU A 35 -6.85 -43.45 -12.51
CA LEU A 35 -8.11 -42.87 -12.96
C LEU A 35 -9.34 -43.49 -12.27
N GLU A 36 -10.13 -42.68 -11.57
CA GLU A 36 -11.54 -42.99 -11.30
C GLU A 36 -12.38 -42.69 -12.55
N LYS A 37 -13.09 -43.72 -13.05
CA LYS A 37 -13.98 -43.65 -14.21
C LYS A 37 -15.25 -42.87 -13.87
N SER A 38 -15.58 -41.87 -14.68
CA SER A 38 -16.98 -41.56 -14.99
C SER A 38 -17.16 -41.50 -16.51
N ALA A 39 -18.18 -42.20 -16.99
CA ALA A 39 -18.49 -42.40 -18.40
C ALA A 39 -19.33 -41.24 -18.93
N LEU A 40 -18.87 -40.58 -19.99
CA LEU A 40 -19.70 -39.88 -20.95
C LEU A 40 -19.14 -40.15 -22.35
N GLU A 41 -20.03 -40.52 -23.26
CA GLU A 41 -19.77 -40.90 -24.65
C GLU A 41 -19.25 -39.67 -25.43
N GLU A 42 -18.10 -39.80 -26.09
CA GLU A 42 -17.56 -38.79 -27.01
C GLU A 42 -17.65 -39.32 -28.46
N GLU A 43 -18.23 -38.50 -29.33
CA GLU A 43 -18.34 -38.74 -30.78
C GLU A 43 -16.95 -38.81 -31.43
N LYS A 44 -16.74 -39.82 -32.26
CA LYS A 44 -15.50 -40.13 -32.95
C LYS A 44 -15.31 -39.15 -34.13
N SER A 45 -14.37 -38.22 -34.03
CA SER A 45 -13.93 -37.38 -35.16
C SER A 45 -13.09 -38.18 -36.15
N GLU A 46 -13.36 -37.99 -37.44
CA GLU A 46 -12.75 -38.69 -38.58
C GLU A 46 -11.22 -38.54 -38.64
N GLU A 47 -10.55 -39.66 -38.94
CA GLU A 47 -9.10 -39.80 -39.05
C GLU A 47 -8.61 -39.21 -40.39
N VAL A 48 -7.73 -38.21 -40.34
CA VAL A 48 -6.99 -37.71 -41.50
C VAL A 48 -5.55 -38.22 -41.37
N VAL A 49 -5.11 -39.06 -42.30
CA VAL A 49 -3.76 -39.65 -42.32
C VAL A 49 -2.90 -38.86 -43.31
N ASP A 50 -1.79 -38.31 -42.83
CA ASP A 50 -0.73 -37.74 -43.66
C ASP A 50 0.18 -38.89 -44.11
N GLU A 51 0.22 -39.18 -45.42
CA GLU A 51 0.90 -40.35 -45.99
C GLU A 51 2.43 -40.20 -46.05
N GLU A 52 2.99 -39.04 -45.72
CA GLU A 52 4.44 -38.77 -45.84
C GLU A 52 5.22 -38.91 -44.52
N CYS A 53 4.51 -39.03 -43.38
CA CYS A 53 5.10 -39.29 -42.07
C CYS A 53 4.27 -40.39 -41.38
N GLU A 54 4.88 -41.52 -41.00
CA GLU A 54 4.25 -42.65 -40.30
C GLU A 54 3.77 -42.31 -38.85
N LEU A 55 3.17 -41.14 -38.65
CA LEU A 55 2.67 -40.62 -37.39
C LEU A 55 1.14 -40.66 -37.41
N MET A 56 0.58 -41.64 -36.71
CA MET A 56 -0.86 -41.75 -36.50
C MET A 56 -1.27 -41.02 -35.22
N VAL A 57 -2.15 -40.02 -35.32
CA VAL A 57 -2.77 -39.37 -34.15
C VAL A 57 -3.81 -40.32 -33.56
N THR A 58 -3.42 -41.09 -32.55
CA THR A 58 -4.27 -42.12 -31.91
C THR A 58 -5.27 -41.55 -30.90
N PHE A 59 -5.10 -40.30 -30.49
CA PHE A 59 -5.98 -39.60 -29.57
C PHE A 59 -5.80 -38.09 -29.71
N CYS A 60 -6.89 -37.36 -29.90
CA CYS A 60 -6.93 -35.91 -29.83
C CYS A 60 -7.95 -35.51 -28.78
N LYS A 61 -7.53 -34.71 -27.80
CA LYS A 61 -8.41 -34.11 -26.81
C LYS A 61 -8.23 -32.61 -26.85
N GLN A 62 -9.33 -31.88 -26.84
CA GLN A 62 -9.28 -30.42 -26.76
C GLN A 62 -8.60 -30.00 -25.45
N ALA A 63 -7.51 -29.25 -25.56
CA ALA A 63 -6.78 -28.75 -24.41
C ALA A 63 -7.67 -27.84 -23.58
N LYS A 64 -7.59 -27.96 -22.24
CA LYS A 64 -8.26 -27.02 -21.34
C LYS A 64 -7.57 -25.66 -21.50
N VAL A 65 -8.32 -24.67 -22.00
CA VAL A 65 -7.80 -23.30 -22.13
C VAL A 65 -7.53 -22.77 -20.73
N MET A 66 -6.27 -22.44 -20.45
CA MET A 66 -5.84 -21.87 -19.18
C MET A 66 -6.04 -20.34 -19.20
N PRO A 67 -6.17 -19.68 -18.03
CA PRO A 67 -6.16 -18.23 -17.95
C PRO A 67 -4.94 -17.64 -18.66
N HIS A 68 -5.18 -16.69 -19.57
CA HIS A 68 -4.14 -16.08 -20.39
C HIS A 68 -4.44 -14.59 -20.60
N ALA A 69 -3.39 -13.80 -20.83
CA ALA A 69 -3.57 -12.39 -21.11
C ALA A 69 -4.30 -12.26 -22.46
N ARG A 70 -5.15 -11.25 -22.60
CA ARG A 70 -5.92 -11.07 -23.85
C ARG A 70 -5.07 -11.12 -25.12
N TYR A 71 -3.86 -10.59 -25.10
CA TYR A 71 -2.97 -10.58 -26.27
C TYR A 71 -2.39 -11.95 -26.65
N ASP A 72 -2.58 -12.97 -25.81
CA ASP A 72 -2.21 -14.37 -26.05
C ASP A 72 -3.43 -15.25 -26.37
N CYS A 73 -4.62 -14.66 -26.53
CA CYS A 73 -5.84 -15.40 -26.83
C CYS A 73 -5.78 -16.03 -28.23
N THR A 74 -5.93 -17.35 -28.30
CA THR A 74 -5.96 -18.10 -29.57
C THR A 74 -7.33 -18.08 -30.25
N ILE A 75 -8.40 -17.75 -29.52
CA ILE A 75 -9.78 -17.70 -30.03
C ILE A 75 -10.07 -16.36 -30.73
N HIS A 76 -9.59 -15.26 -30.13
CA HIS A 76 -9.84 -13.91 -30.64
C HIS A 76 -8.51 -13.27 -31.08
N PRO A 77 -8.33 -12.98 -32.38
CA PRO A 77 -7.13 -12.31 -32.88
C PRO A 77 -6.82 -11.02 -32.12
N PHE A 78 -5.53 -10.70 -31.98
CA PHE A 78 -5.07 -9.52 -31.27
C PHE A 78 -4.22 -8.63 -32.16
N GLU A 79 -4.50 -7.34 -32.14
CA GLU A 79 -3.74 -6.31 -32.86
C GLU A 79 -2.89 -5.51 -31.87
N ARG A 80 -1.58 -5.43 -32.14
CA ARG A 80 -0.62 -4.70 -31.29
C ARG A 80 -0.43 -3.29 -31.82
N MET A 81 -0.52 -2.31 -30.93
CA MET A 81 -0.13 -0.92 -31.18
C MET A 81 0.37 -0.30 -29.89
N GLU A 82 1.34 0.59 -30.03
CA GLU A 82 1.85 1.38 -28.90
C GLU A 82 0.82 2.43 -28.48
N CYS A 83 0.66 2.60 -27.16
CA CYS A 83 -0.05 3.70 -26.49
C CYS A 83 -1.50 4.04 -26.92
N ASP A 84 -2.20 3.19 -27.67
CA ASP A 84 -3.61 3.44 -28.01
C ASP A 84 -4.56 3.12 -26.85
N THR A 85 -5.01 4.17 -26.18
CA THR A 85 -5.98 4.12 -25.09
C THR A 85 -7.37 4.61 -25.50
N CYS A 86 -7.53 5.09 -26.74
CA CYS A 86 -8.72 5.82 -27.18
C CYS A 86 -9.93 4.91 -27.36
N SER A 87 -9.74 3.77 -28.03
CA SER A 87 -10.81 2.80 -28.34
C SER A 87 -10.23 1.41 -28.62
N PRO A 88 -11.05 0.35 -28.60
CA PRO A 88 -10.58 -0.98 -29.00
C PRO A 88 -10.01 -1.00 -30.42
N LEU A 89 -8.79 -1.52 -30.55
CA LEU A 89 -8.15 -1.75 -31.84
C LEU A 89 -8.68 -3.04 -32.45
N GLY A 90 -9.27 -2.94 -33.64
CA GLY A 90 -9.84 -4.09 -34.35
C GLY A 90 -10.78 -4.91 -33.46
N LYS A 91 -10.39 -6.16 -33.18
CA LYS A 91 -11.15 -7.11 -32.34
C LYS A 91 -10.61 -7.29 -30.92
N ASN A 92 -9.75 -6.37 -30.46
CA ASN A 92 -9.16 -6.46 -29.12
C ASN A 92 -10.20 -6.45 -27.98
N ALA A 93 -11.40 -5.90 -28.22
CA ALA A 93 -12.50 -5.94 -27.26
C ALA A 93 -13.06 -7.35 -27.02
N ASP A 94 -12.98 -8.24 -28.00
CA ASP A 94 -13.54 -9.59 -27.93
C ASP A 94 -12.75 -10.43 -26.92
N ILE A 95 -13.43 -11.19 -26.05
CA ILE A 95 -12.79 -11.98 -24.99
C ILE A 95 -13.35 -13.39 -24.97
N CYS A 96 -12.51 -14.37 -24.67
CA CYS A 96 -12.99 -15.67 -24.20
C CYS A 96 -13.17 -15.64 -22.68
N ASN A 97 -13.78 -16.70 -22.12
CA ASN A 97 -14.01 -16.84 -20.68
C ASN A 97 -12.74 -16.95 -19.82
N GLN A 98 -11.57 -17.18 -20.43
CA GLN A 98 -10.27 -17.31 -19.75
C GLN A 98 -9.34 -16.12 -20.00
N CYS A 99 -9.76 -15.12 -20.79
CA CYS A 99 -8.95 -13.92 -20.97
C CYS A 99 -8.90 -13.11 -19.67
N TYR A 100 -7.70 -12.68 -19.27
CA TYR A 100 -7.52 -11.67 -18.23
C TYR A 100 -7.00 -10.36 -18.81
N CYS A 101 -7.37 -9.27 -18.14
CA CYS A 101 -6.89 -7.93 -18.41
C CYS A 101 -5.45 -7.79 -17.93
N TYR A 102 -4.52 -7.52 -18.86
CA TYR A 102 -3.10 -7.38 -18.55
C TYR A 102 -2.81 -6.30 -17.48
N ILE A 103 -3.52 -5.17 -17.54
CA ILE A 103 -3.32 -4.05 -16.59
C ILE A 103 -3.85 -4.35 -15.18
N CYS A 104 -5.05 -4.92 -15.08
CA CYS A 104 -5.73 -5.14 -13.80
C CYS A 104 -5.42 -6.47 -13.12
N ASP A 105 -4.84 -7.43 -13.84
CA ASP A 105 -4.58 -8.79 -13.35
C ASP A 105 -5.86 -9.51 -12.85
N LYS A 106 -6.97 -9.29 -13.57
CA LYS A 106 -8.30 -9.86 -13.31
C LYS A 106 -8.93 -10.31 -14.63
N LEU A 107 -9.98 -11.14 -14.57
CA LEU A 107 -10.73 -11.54 -15.76
C LEU A 107 -11.14 -10.31 -16.59
N ALA A 108 -11.00 -10.41 -17.91
CA ALA A 108 -11.28 -9.30 -18.81
C ALA A 108 -12.76 -8.87 -18.72
N SER A 109 -13.67 -9.81 -18.45
CA SER A 109 -15.09 -9.56 -18.18
C SER A 109 -15.36 -8.75 -16.90
N GLU A 110 -14.43 -8.74 -15.95
CA GLU A 110 -14.53 -7.98 -14.69
C GLU A 110 -13.81 -6.63 -14.76
N CYS A 111 -13.16 -6.33 -15.88
CA CYS A 111 -12.41 -5.10 -16.05
C CYS A 111 -13.34 -3.93 -16.40
N GLN A 112 -13.54 -3.03 -15.44
CA GLN A 112 -14.37 -1.82 -15.63
C GLN A 112 -13.83 -0.87 -16.71
N ASN A 113 -12.53 -0.96 -17.00
CA ASN A 113 -11.86 -0.15 -18.03
C ASN A 113 -11.62 -0.93 -19.32
N TRP A 114 -12.28 -2.07 -19.54
CA TRP A 114 -11.98 -2.96 -20.66
C TRP A 114 -12.04 -2.22 -22.00
N THR A 115 -13.19 -1.62 -22.30
CA THR A 115 -13.44 -0.83 -23.53
C THR A 115 -13.68 0.65 -23.26
N THR A 116 -13.26 1.15 -22.10
CA THR A 116 -13.53 2.52 -21.67
C THR A 116 -12.72 3.51 -22.53
N PRO A 117 -13.36 4.46 -23.22
CA PRO A 117 -12.64 5.44 -24.03
C PRO A 117 -11.62 6.20 -23.20
N SER A 118 -10.46 6.52 -23.80
CA SER A 118 -9.28 7.13 -23.15
C SER A 118 -8.53 6.27 -22.11
N LEU A 119 -9.06 5.08 -21.78
CA LEU A 119 -8.46 4.13 -20.84
C LEU A 119 -8.67 2.67 -21.28
N CYS A 120 -8.69 2.36 -22.59
CA CYS A 120 -8.98 0.99 -23.05
C CYS A 120 -7.90 0.01 -22.62
N HIS A 121 -8.21 -0.87 -21.66
CA HIS A 121 -7.29 -1.92 -21.26
C HIS A 121 -7.25 -3.07 -22.28
N CYS A 122 -8.27 -3.17 -23.14
CA CYS A 122 -8.39 -4.15 -24.22
C CYS A 122 -7.15 -4.23 -25.12
N ASN A 123 -6.45 -3.11 -25.33
CA ASN A 123 -5.30 -2.99 -26.22
C ASN A 123 -3.96 -3.31 -25.53
N ALA A 124 -3.97 -3.57 -24.22
CA ALA A 124 -2.75 -3.67 -23.44
C ALA A 124 -2.01 -4.98 -23.69
N HIS A 125 -0.69 -4.89 -23.90
CA HIS A 125 0.16 -6.06 -24.15
C HIS A 125 1.59 -5.92 -23.58
N ASN A 126 2.24 -7.06 -23.31
CA ASN A 126 3.57 -7.11 -22.67
C ASN A 126 4.75 -6.68 -23.55
N LYS A 127 4.54 -6.43 -24.85
CA LYS A 127 5.61 -5.95 -25.73
C LYS A 127 5.78 -4.43 -25.75
N SER A 128 4.81 -3.69 -25.23
CA SER A 128 4.86 -2.23 -25.15
C SER A 128 5.47 -1.79 -23.82
N LYS A 129 6.38 -0.81 -23.86
CA LYS A 129 6.86 -0.16 -22.63
C LYS A 129 5.74 0.62 -21.94
N PHE A 130 4.94 1.35 -22.70
CA PHE A 130 3.82 2.12 -22.18
C PHE A 130 2.84 1.24 -21.38
N TRP A 131 2.46 0.07 -21.93
CA TRP A 131 1.53 -0.83 -21.24
C TRP A 131 2.15 -1.51 -20.01
N LYS A 132 3.46 -1.79 -20.02
CA LYS A 132 4.17 -2.26 -18.82
C LYS A 132 4.15 -1.20 -17.73
N ASP A 133 4.54 0.03 -18.06
CA ASP A 133 4.58 1.12 -17.09
C ASP A 133 3.16 1.38 -16.50
N GLN A 134 2.12 1.30 -17.33
CA GLN A 134 0.72 1.41 -16.88
C GLN A 134 0.28 0.25 -15.97
N ARG A 135 0.69 -0.98 -16.30
CA ARG A 135 0.44 -2.16 -15.45
C ARG A 135 1.17 -2.01 -14.11
N ASP A 136 2.43 -1.61 -14.14
CA ASP A 136 3.26 -1.49 -12.95
C ASP A 136 2.69 -0.41 -12.02
N PHE A 137 2.23 0.71 -12.59
CA PHE A 137 1.50 1.73 -11.84
C PHE A 137 0.19 1.20 -11.23
N ALA A 138 -0.60 0.43 -12.00
CA ALA A 138 -1.85 -0.15 -11.52
C ALA A 138 -1.63 -1.18 -10.40
N LEU A 139 -0.58 -2.01 -10.49
CA LEU A 139 -0.23 -3.02 -9.50
C LEU A 139 0.37 -2.42 -8.23
N ALA A 140 1.20 -1.37 -8.35
CA ALA A 140 1.71 -0.64 -7.21
C ALA A 140 0.59 0.14 -6.50
N GLY A 141 -0.35 0.70 -7.26
CA GLY A 141 -1.48 1.46 -6.73
C GLY A 141 -1.01 2.60 -5.82
N VAL A 142 -1.57 2.69 -4.61
CA VAL A 142 -1.18 3.72 -3.63
C VAL A 142 0.29 3.60 -3.20
N LEU A 143 0.91 2.43 -3.37
CA LEU A 143 2.29 2.19 -2.92
C LEU A 143 3.34 2.91 -3.77
N VAL A 144 2.97 3.36 -4.97
CA VAL A 144 3.86 4.14 -5.84
C VAL A 144 4.40 5.39 -5.13
N MET A 145 3.64 5.94 -4.17
CA MET A 145 4.09 7.12 -3.43
C MET A 145 5.34 6.88 -2.58
N PHE A 146 5.60 5.62 -2.21
CA PHE A 146 6.78 5.22 -1.43
C PHE A 146 8.00 4.92 -2.31
N ASN A 147 7.87 5.07 -3.64
CA ASN A 147 8.91 4.76 -4.60
C ASN A 147 9.41 3.30 -4.50
N LEU A 148 8.49 2.38 -4.20
CA LEU A 148 8.75 0.94 -4.12
C LEU A 148 8.77 0.34 -5.52
N ASP A 149 9.72 -0.57 -5.75
CA ASP A 149 9.74 -1.36 -6.98
C ASP A 149 8.75 -2.51 -6.85
N LEU A 150 8.21 -3.03 -7.95
CA LEU A 150 7.25 -4.15 -7.88
C LEU A 150 7.82 -5.39 -7.18
N THR A 151 9.14 -5.60 -7.28
CA THR A 151 9.86 -6.68 -6.59
C THR A 151 9.93 -6.49 -5.08
N ASP A 152 9.83 -5.24 -4.59
CA ASP A 152 9.75 -4.96 -3.15
C ASP A 152 8.35 -5.25 -2.60
N ILE A 153 7.31 -5.18 -3.44
CA ILE A 153 5.89 -5.22 -3.04
C ILE A 153 5.42 -6.67 -2.85
N ASP A 154 5.46 -7.12 -1.59
CA ASP A 154 4.88 -8.39 -1.16
C ASP A 154 3.41 -8.26 -0.69
N ALA A 155 2.84 -9.39 -0.22
CA ALA A 155 1.46 -9.45 0.24
C ALA A 155 1.18 -8.48 1.42
N ASP A 156 2.13 -8.31 2.32
CA ASP A 156 1.99 -7.43 3.49
C ASP A 156 1.96 -5.96 3.06
N LEU A 157 2.85 -5.54 2.17
CA LEU A 157 2.85 -4.18 1.63
C LEU A 157 1.57 -3.91 0.83
N ARG A 158 1.10 -4.86 0.01
CA ARG A 158 -0.19 -4.75 -0.69
C ARG A 158 -1.36 -4.62 0.27
N HIS A 159 -1.32 -5.37 1.38
CA HIS A 159 -2.33 -5.28 2.43
C HIS A 159 -2.35 -3.90 3.07
N GLY A 160 -1.18 -3.40 3.51
CA GLY A 160 -1.03 -2.05 4.07
C GLY A 160 -1.47 -0.95 3.10
N GLY A 161 -1.13 -1.08 1.82
CA GLY A 161 -1.59 -0.18 0.76
C GLY A 161 -3.12 -0.20 0.58
N SER A 162 -3.73 -1.39 0.62
CA SER A 162 -5.19 -1.54 0.52
C SER A 162 -5.94 -0.92 1.70
N LEU A 163 -5.34 -0.94 2.89
CA LEU A 163 -5.88 -0.23 4.06
C LEU A 163 -5.67 1.29 3.95
N LEU A 164 -4.49 1.71 3.48
CA LEU A 164 -4.16 3.12 3.28
C LEU A 164 -5.09 3.80 2.27
N ILE A 165 -5.42 3.17 1.14
CA ILE A 165 -6.32 3.76 0.15
C ILE A 165 -7.74 3.99 0.72
N LYS A 166 -8.26 3.04 1.50
CA LYS A 166 -9.55 3.19 2.19
C LYS A 166 -9.50 4.34 3.19
N PHE A 167 -8.42 4.42 3.96
CA PHE A 167 -8.21 5.51 4.89
C PHE A 167 -8.15 6.88 4.20
N ILE A 168 -7.43 7.02 3.08
CA ILE A 168 -7.36 8.28 2.32
C ILE A 168 -8.76 8.72 1.86
N GLN A 169 -9.58 7.78 1.40
CA GLN A 169 -10.97 8.06 0.98
C GLN A 169 -11.83 8.55 2.15
N GLU A 170 -11.79 7.86 3.30
CA GLU A 170 -12.51 8.28 4.51
C GLU A 170 -11.99 9.63 5.04
N LEU A 171 -10.67 9.83 5.02
CA LEU A 171 -10.00 11.03 5.50
C LEU A 171 -10.40 12.24 4.66
N SER A 172 -10.46 12.11 3.35
CA SER A 172 -10.92 13.18 2.46
C SER A 172 -12.32 13.66 2.83
N VAL A 173 -13.25 12.74 3.09
CA VAL A 173 -14.62 13.07 3.50
C VAL A 173 -14.63 13.83 4.82
N GLU A 174 -13.90 13.34 5.82
CA GLU A 174 -13.90 13.94 7.16
C GLU A 174 -13.15 15.29 7.18
N TYR A 175 -12.06 15.41 6.42
CA TYR A 175 -11.31 16.65 6.27
C TYR A 175 -12.12 17.72 5.53
N ASN A 176 -12.92 17.34 4.53
CA ASN A 176 -13.85 18.28 3.89
C ASN A 176 -14.90 18.83 4.87
N LYS A 177 -15.42 18.00 5.80
CA LYS A 177 -16.30 18.51 6.86
C LYS A 177 -15.58 19.53 7.75
N TYR A 178 -14.33 19.24 8.11
CA TYR A 178 -13.50 20.19 8.84
C TYR A 178 -13.32 21.50 8.08
N LEU A 179 -13.05 21.48 6.77
CA LEU A 179 -12.88 22.69 5.95
C LEU A 179 -14.17 23.51 5.79
N VAL A 180 -15.34 22.88 5.80
CA VAL A 180 -16.64 23.58 5.77
C VAL A 180 -16.86 24.36 7.08
N GLY A 181 -16.43 23.80 8.20
CA GLY A 181 -16.61 24.38 9.53
C GLY A 181 -18.06 24.34 10.03
N GLU A 182 -18.22 24.57 11.33
CA GLU A 182 -19.52 24.60 12.00
C GLU A 182 -19.93 26.05 12.27
N ARG A 183 -21.16 26.41 11.87
CA ARG A 183 -21.71 27.73 12.20
C ARG A 183 -22.19 27.72 13.64
N MET A 184 -21.54 28.51 14.49
CA MET A 184 -21.85 28.63 15.91
C MET A 184 -22.33 30.04 16.25
N PRO A 185 -23.26 30.19 17.22
CA PRO A 185 -23.57 31.50 17.78
C PRO A 185 -22.32 32.08 18.45
N PRO A 186 -22.14 33.40 18.41
CA PRO A 186 -20.99 34.05 19.03
C PRO A 186 -21.14 33.94 20.55
N THR A 187 -20.13 33.39 21.23
CA THR A 187 -20.17 33.16 22.68
C THR A 187 -19.79 34.39 23.51
N GLN A 188 -19.23 35.44 22.90
CA GLN A 188 -18.58 36.55 23.63
C GLN A 188 -19.04 37.97 23.26
N HIS A 189 -19.96 38.13 22.30
CA HIS A 189 -20.39 39.46 21.87
C HIS A 189 -21.64 39.92 22.61
N GLU A 190 -21.55 41.04 23.34
CA GLU A 190 -22.72 41.73 23.89
C GLU A 190 -23.62 42.20 22.75
N CYS A 191 -24.92 41.94 22.87
CA CYS A 191 -25.88 42.37 21.86
C CYS A 191 -26.22 43.85 22.05
N PHE A 192 -26.07 44.64 20.98
CA PHE A 192 -26.44 46.06 20.95
C PHE A 192 -27.91 46.30 20.54
N CYS A 193 -28.70 45.25 20.30
CA CYS A 193 -30.13 45.38 20.03
C CYS A 193 -30.88 45.84 21.29
N LEU A 194 -32.04 46.49 21.08
CA LEU A 194 -32.97 46.84 22.15
C LEU A 194 -34.17 45.87 22.12
N PRO A 195 -34.51 45.20 23.23
CA PRO A 195 -33.83 45.22 24.53
C PRO A 195 -32.49 44.47 24.52
N LYS A 196 -31.53 44.92 25.34
CA LYS A 196 -30.23 44.26 25.49
C LYS A 196 -30.43 42.89 26.15
N LEU A 197 -30.32 41.82 25.36
CA LEU A 197 -30.37 40.45 25.87
C LEU A 197 -28.95 39.91 26.08
N PRO A 198 -28.75 38.98 27.02
CA PRO A 198 -27.47 38.29 27.21
C PRO A 198 -26.92 37.68 25.91
N PRO A 199 -25.59 37.48 25.78
CA PRO A 199 -24.98 36.84 24.62
C PRO A 199 -25.69 35.54 24.24
N GLY A 200 -26.01 35.38 22.96
CA GLY A 200 -26.71 34.20 22.43
C GLY A 200 -28.24 34.16 22.60
N GLN A 201 -28.85 35.08 23.36
CA GLN A 201 -30.31 35.10 23.58
C GLN A 201 -31.11 35.99 22.61
N CYS A 202 -30.45 36.91 21.90
CA CYS A 202 -31.11 37.72 20.88
C CYS A 202 -31.13 37.02 19.51
N ASN A 203 -32.32 36.75 18.98
CA ASN A 203 -32.49 36.10 17.68
C ASN A 203 -31.88 36.89 16.51
N ILE A 204 -31.90 38.23 16.56
CA ILE A 204 -31.34 39.11 15.52
C ILE A 204 -29.81 39.10 15.54
N CYS A 205 -29.20 39.26 16.72
CA CYS A 205 -27.74 39.16 16.89
C CYS A 205 -27.26 37.74 16.55
N ARG A 206 -28.00 36.71 16.97
CA ARG A 206 -27.69 35.29 16.68
C ARG A 206 -27.72 34.99 15.18
N SER A 207 -28.67 35.52 14.41
CA SER A 207 -28.72 35.29 12.96
C SER A 207 -27.68 36.08 12.18
N ARG A 208 -27.26 37.25 12.68
CA ARG A 208 -26.32 38.15 11.98
C ARG A 208 -24.84 37.88 12.28
N ASN A 209 -24.52 37.37 13.47
CA ASN A 209 -23.14 37.18 13.94
C ASN A 209 -22.78 35.70 14.09
N MET A 210 -23.07 34.86 13.10
CA MET A 210 -22.64 33.45 13.13
C MET A 210 -21.13 33.37 12.88
N GLU A 211 -20.38 32.82 13.82
CA GLU A 211 -18.96 32.51 13.64
C GLU A 211 -18.79 31.10 13.07
N ILE A 212 -17.80 30.92 12.20
CA ILE A 212 -17.44 29.61 11.69
C ILE A 212 -16.32 29.05 12.56
N VAL A 213 -16.58 27.92 13.20
CA VAL A 213 -15.62 27.20 14.04
C VAL A 213 -15.15 25.95 13.32
N TYR A 214 -13.84 25.77 13.20
CA TYR A 214 -13.26 24.64 12.48
C TYR A 214 -12.75 23.60 13.48
N LYS A 215 -13.51 22.53 13.69
CA LYS A 215 -13.19 21.48 14.68
C LYS A 215 -12.49 20.30 14.03
N TYR A 216 -11.20 20.14 14.30
CA TYR A 216 -10.39 19.04 13.76
C TYR A 216 -10.63 17.68 14.44
N SER A 217 -11.51 17.63 15.45
CA SER A 217 -11.72 16.44 16.30
C SER A 217 -12.22 15.22 15.53
N GLY A 218 -13.04 15.40 14.50
CA GLY A 218 -13.50 14.32 13.63
C GLY A 218 -12.33 13.65 12.88
N VAL A 219 -11.48 14.49 12.28
CA VAL A 219 -10.25 14.04 11.61
C VAL A 219 -9.31 13.36 12.61
N PHE A 220 -9.08 13.95 13.78
CA PHE A 220 -8.24 13.37 14.82
C PHE A 220 -8.71 11.98 15.26
N ALA A 221 -10.02 11.80 15.48
CA ALA A 221 -10.60 10.51 15.86
C ALA A 221 -10.45 9.46 14.75
N LEU A 222 -10.69 9.85 13.49
CA LEU A 222 -10.52 8.98 12.33
C LEU A 222 -9.07 8.51 12.19
N VAL A 223 -8.10 9.43 12.24
CA VAL A 223 -6.67 9.10 12.17
C VAL A 223 -6.29 8.21 13.35
N THR A 224 -6.73 8.53 14.57
CA THR A 224 -6.44 7.72 15.77
C THR A 224 -6.93 6.28 15.61
N ARG A 225 -8.14 6.07 15.06
CA ARG A 225 -8.67 4.74 14.78
C ARG A 225 -7.81 3.98 13.76
N PHE A 226 -7.38 4.66 12.70
CA PHE A 226 -6.50 4.08 11.70
C PHE A 226 -5.12 3.70 12.28
N LEU A 227 -4.54 4.56 13.13
CA LEU A 227 -3.28 4.24 13.82
C LEU A 227 -3.43 3.07 14.80
N ASN A 228 -4.57 2.96 15.51
CA ASN A 228 -4.87 1.80 16.35
C ASN A 228 -4.97 0.50 15.54
N GLN A 229 -5.44 0.58 14.30
CA GLN A 229 -5.47 -0.55 13.39
C GLN A 229 -4.04 -0.91 12.95
N ALA A 230 -3.24 0.07 12.53
CA ALA A 230 -1.86 -0.14 12.10
C ALA A 230 -1.01 -0.87 13.16
N GLU A 231 -1.21 -0.59 14.44
CA GLU A 231 -0.52 -1.27 15.56
C GLU A 231 -0.80 -2.78 15.66
N ARG A 232 -1.80 -3.29 14.94
CA ARG A 232 -2.20 -4.71 14.92
C ARG A 232 -1.81 -5.42 13.63
N GLU A 233 -1.31 -4.70 12.65
CA GLU A 233 -0.91 -5.24 11.35
C GLU A 233 0.54 -5.75 11.37
N SER A 234 0.94 -6.46 10.30
CA SER A 234 2.34 -6.87 10.14
C SER A 234 3.27 -5.64 10.04
N PRO A 235 4.56 -5.75 10.41
CA PRO A 235 5.45 -4.60 10.43
C PRO A 235 5.55 -3.84 9.11
N LYS A 236 5.52 -4.53 7.97
CA LYS A 236 5.55 -3.90 6.64
C LYS A 236 4.25 -3.15 6.34
N ALA A 237 3.11 -3.79 6.60
CA ALA A 237 1.80 -3.16 6.43
C ALA A 237 1.63 -1.93 7.33
N ALA A 238 1.97 -2.07 8.61
CA ALA A 238 1.91 -1.00 9.60
C ALA A 238 2.79 0.20 9.21
N ALA A 239 4.02 -0.04 8.73
CA ALA A 239 4.91 1.04 8.30
C ALA A 239 4.32 1.86 7.15
N VAL A 240 3.75 1.19 6.13
CA VAL A 240 3.03 1.85 5.02
C VAL A 240 1.87 2.69 5.54
N MET A 241 1.07 2.15 6.46
CA MET A 241 -0.07 2.86 7.04
C MET A 241 0.38 4.10 7.82
N PHE A 242 1.37 3.97 8.70
CA PHE A 242 1.91 5.07 9.50
C PHE A 242 2.50 6.18 8.64
N LEU A 243 3.33 5.83 7.66
CA LEU A 243 3.97 6.79 6.76
C LEU A 243 2.94 7.48 5.86
N GLY A 244 2.00 6.72 5.31
CA GLY A 244 0.89 7.27 4.53
C GLY A 244 0.06 8.25 5.35
N ALA A 245 -0.33 7.88 6.58
CA ALA A 245 -1.05 8.78 7.47
C ALA A 245 -0.26 10.06 7.79
N ALA A 246 1.05 9.97 8.03
CA ALA A 246 1.90 11.14 8.25
C ALA A 246 1.91 12.09 7.05
N LYS A 247 2.00 11.55 5.82
CA LYS A 247 1.95 12.34 4.60
C LYS A 247 0.62 13.08 4.46
N GLU A 248 -0.50 12.38 4.64
CA GLU A 248 -1.82 12.98 4.46
C GLU A 248 -2.09 14.10 5.48
N ILE A 249 -1.84 13.85 6.78
CA ILE A 249 -2.12 14.86 7.81
C ILE A 249 -1.16 16.06 7.75
N ALA A 250 0.04 15.91 7.19
CA ALA A 250 0.97 17.01 6.99
C ALA A 250 0.49 18.02 5.94
N LEU A 251 -0.38 17.59 5.02
CA LEU A 251 -0.95 18.45 3.98
C LEU A 251 -2.16 19.27 4.46
N HIS A 252 -2.71 18.94 5.64
CA HIS A 252 -3.88 19.63 6.17
C HIS A 252 -3.55 21.06 6.59
N LYS A 253 -4.45 21.98 6.28
CA LYS A 253 -4.29 23.42 6.54
C LYS A 253 -5.35 23.90 7.50
N ASP A 254 -4.98 24.86 8.34
CA ASP A 254 -5.89 25.55 9.23
C ASP A 254 -6.61 26.66 8.43
N PRO A 255 -7.94 26.55 8.18
CA PRO A 255 -8.68 27.58 7.46
C PRO A 255 -8.99 28.79 8.35
N ALA A 256 -8.76 28.71 9.67
CA ALA A 256 -9.03 29.83 10.57
C ALA A 256 -8.05 30.98 10.32
N LEU A 257 -8.59 32.17 10.04
CA LEU A 257 -7.81 33.41 9.89
C LEU A 257 -7.33 33.97 11.24
N SER A 258 -8.01 33.59 12.33
CA SER A 258 -7.73 34.03 13.69
C SER A 258 -7.62 32.83 14.63
N TRP A 259 -6.93 33.03 15.76
CA TRP A 259 -6.76 31.98 16.75
C TRP A 259 -8.10 31.57 17.38
N GLN A 260 -8.47 30.30 17.26
CA GLN A 260 -9.63 29.71 17.92
C GLN A 260 -9.19 28.96 19.16
N ASN A 261 -9.77 29.26 20.33
CA ASN A 261 -9.45 28.58 21.58
C ASN A 261 -10.15 27.21 21.62
N LEU A 262 -9.54 26.23 20.95
CA LEU A 262 -10.05 24.87 20.80
C LEU A 262 -9.22 23.88 21.62
N GLY A 263 -9.86 22.80 22.06
CA GLY A 263 -9.19 21.71 22.78
C GLY A 263 -8.13 20.99 21.94
N HIS A 264 -7.31 20.15 22.58
CA HIS A 264 -6.12 19.53 21.98
C HIS A 264 -6.42 18.68 20.74
N THR A 265 -7.59 18.06 20.66
CA THR A 265 -8.03 17.25 19.51
C THR A 265 -8.73 18.07 18.43
N ALA A 266 -9.23 19.25 18.77
CA ALA A 266 -10.01 20.12 17.88
C ALA A 266 -9.16 21.19 17.19
N SER A 267 -8.02 21.57 17.76
CA SER A 267 -7.05 22.47 17.14
C SER A 267 -6.09 21.69 16.24
N LEU A 268 -6.07 21.96 14.93
CA LEU A 268 -5.15 21.32 13.98
C LEU A 268 -3.68 21.46 14.41
N LYS A 269 -3.30 22.66 14.87
CA LYS A 269 -1.92 22.99 15.28
C LYS A 269 -1.44 22.20 16.50
N ILE A 270 -2.34 21.57 17.26
CA ILE A 270 -2.02 20.72 18.42
C ILE A 270 -2.23 19.24 18.06
N ALA A 271 -3.35 18.95 17.40
CA ALA A 271 -3.75 17.61 17.00
C ALA A 271 -2.73 16.95 16.06
N VAL A 272 -2.27 17.66 15.02
CA VAL A 272 -1.34 17.10 14.03
C VAL A 272 0.02 16.75 14.66
N PRO A 273 0.68 17.62 15.46
CA PRO A 273 1.89 17.24 16.19
C PRO A 273 1.69 16.03 17.12
N CYS A 274 0.55 15.95 17.81
CA CYS A 274 0.24 14.80 18.68
C CYS A 274 0.17 13.48 17.88
N LEU A 275 -0.49 13.51 16.73
CA LEU A 275 -0.57 12.35 15.83
C LEU A 275 0.81 12.00 15.24
N LEU A 276 1.59 13.00 14.79
CA LEU A 276 2.94 12.77 14.27
C LEU A 276 3.88 12.23 15.33
N GLN A 277 3.80 12.70 16.57
CA GLN A 277 4.57 12.13 17.69
C GLN A 277 4.25 10.66 17.86
N ARG A 278 2.97 10.27 17.83
CA ARG A 278 2.58 8.85 17.92
C ARG A 278 3.12 8.05 16.74
N ILE A 279 2.94 8.53 15.51
CA ILE A 279 3.40 7.88 14.28
C ILE A 279 4.92 7.66 14.32
N THR A 280 5.69 8.73 14.59
CA THR A 280 7.16 8.67 14.62
C THR A 280 7.67 7.78 15.74
N THR A 281 7.03 7.80 16.91
CA THR A 281 7.37 6.90 18.03
C THR A 281 7.22 5.44 17.62
N GLN A 282 6.11 5.07 16.98
CA GLN A 282 5.89 3.69 16.53
C GLN A 282 6.86 3.29 15.43
N LEU A 283 7.05 4.14 14.42
CA LEU A 283 8.01 3.89 13.34
C LEU A 283 9.43 3.73 13.87
N GLN A 284 9.89 4.59 14.79
CA GLN A 284 11.19 4.48 15.45
C GLN A 284 11.37 3.13 16.12
N ARG A 285 10.37 2.68 16.90
CA ARG A 285 10.42 1.37 17.56
C ARG A 285 10.48 0.23 16.53
N MET A 286 9.64 0.28 15.50
CA MET A 286 9.61 -0.75 14.45
C MET A 286 10.94 -0.84 13.69
N LEU A 287 11.57 0.28 13.35
CA LEU A 287 12.87 0.32 12.68
C LEU A 287 14.01 -0.30 13.51
N VAL A 288 13.85 -0.37 14.83
CA VAL A 288 14.80 -1.02 15.74
C VAL A 288 14.48 -2.50 15.95
N LEU A 289 13.21 -2.80 16.24
CA LEU A 289 12.73 -4.11 16.66
C LEU A 289 12.60 -5.08 15.47
N CYS A 290 12.05 -4.62 14.36
CA CYS A 290 11.74 -5.45 13.20
C CYS A 290 12.93 -5.52 12.23
N ASP A 291 13.07 -6.66 11.54
CA ASP A 291 14.13 -6.88 10.56
C ASP A 291 13.62 -6.57 9.15
N PHE A 292 13.59 -5.28 8.80
CA PHE A 292 13.24 -4.85 7.45
C PHE A 292 14.39 -5.12 6.46
N PRO A 293 14.10 -5.52 5.20
CA PRO A 293 15.09 -5.50 4.14
C PRO A 293 15.70 -4.10 4.01
N LYS A 294 17.03 -4.02 3.82
CA LYS A 294 17.77 -2.75 3.79
C LYS A 294 17.19 -1.74 2.79
N ASN A 295 16.85 -2.19 1.58
CA ASN A 295 16.22 -1.35 0.55
C ASN A 295 14.90 -0.73 1.06
N LEU A 296 14.04 -1.55 1.68
CA LEU A 296 12.75 -1.11 2.20
C LEU A 296 12.91 -0.13 3.37
N TYR A 297 13.86 -0.41 4.27
CA TYR A 297 14.23 0.49 5.36
C TYR A 297 14.61 1.89 4.84
N GLU A 298 15.52 1.94 3.85
CA GLU A 298 16.00 3.20 3.28
C GLU A 298 14.87 3.95 2.57
N LYS A 299 14.04 3.26 1.80
CA LYS A 299 12.87 3.86 1.14
C LYS A 299 11.88 4.46 2.13
N PHE A 300 11.60 3.79 3.26
CA PHE A 300 10.73 4.32 4.32
C PHE A 300 11.28 5.57 4.99
N VAL A 301 12.58 5.58 5.33
CA VAL A 301 13.24 6.75 5.93
C VAL A 301 13.25 7.92 4.95
N ASN A 302 13.65 7.67 3.70
CA ASN A 302 13.70 8.69 2.64
C ASN A 302 12.31 9.25 2.34
N PHE A 303 11.28 8.40 2.29
CA PHE A 303 9.90 8.83 2.10
C PHE A 303 9.48 9.81 3.20
N PHE A 304 9.70 9.47 4.47
CA PHE A 304 9.33 10.36 5.58
C PHE A 304 10.08 11.69 5.53
N GLN A 305 11.37 11.68 5.22
CA GLN A 305 12.19 12.89 5.07
C GLN A 305 11.72 13.78 3.90
N SER A 306 11.08 13.19 2.88
CA SER A 306 10.52 13.93 1.75
C SER A 306 9.17 14.61 2.05
N ILE A 307 8.52 14.27 3.18
CA ILE A 307 7.25 14.87 3.55
C ILE A 307 7.45 16.36 3.85
N SER A 308 6.69 17.20 3.15
CA SER A 308 6.66 18.64 3.40
C SER A 308 5.88 18.93 4.68
N LEU A 309 6.58 18.97 5.82
CA LEU A 309 5.99 19.21 7.12
C LEU A 309 5.59 20.70 7.30
N PRO A 310 4.46 21.01 7.95
CA PRO A 310 4.15 22.38 8.32
C PRO A 310 5.06 22.88 9.46
N CYS A 311 5.16 24.20 9.64
CA CYS A 311 6.13 24.81 10.58
C CYS A 311 6.01 24.31 12.02
N HIS A 312 4.78 24.06 12.50
CA HIS A 312 4.49 23.52 13.83
C HIS A 312 4.85 22.03 13.97
N CYS A 313 5.35 21.39 12.91
CA CYS A 313 5.79 20.00 12.86
C CYS A 313 7.26 19.84 12.42
N PHE A 314 8.03 20.92 12.21
CA PHE A 314 9.44 20.81 11.78
C PHE A 314 10.35 20.06 12.76
N GLY A 315 9.96 19.94 14.03
CA GLY A 315 10.67 19.10 15.00
C GLY A 315 10.72 17.62 14.61
N PHE A 316 9.83 17.16 13.72
CA PHE A 316 9.76 15.76 13.30
C PHE A 316 10.65 15.41 12.11
N SER A 317 11.21 16.37 11.36
CA SER A 317 11.88 16.10 10.08
C SER A 317 12.98 15.03 10.14
N ASN A 318 13.65 14.89 11.29
CA ASN A 318 14.73 13.93 11.52
C ASN A 318 14.34 12.78 12.45
N SER A 319 13.06 12.61 12.77
CA SER A 319 12.62 11.62 13.75
C SER A 319 12.91 10.18 13.32
N LEU A 320 13.01 9.88 12.02
CA LEU A 320 13.36 8.54 11.55
C LEU A 320 14.85 8.32 11.29
N ASN A 321 15.72 9.25 11.71
CA ASN A 321 17.18 9.09 11.62
C ASN A 321 17.68 8.15 12.73
N VAL A 322 17.17 6.91 12.72
CA VAL A 322 17.56 5.85 13.64
C VAL A 322 18.90 5.28 13.20
N VAL A 323 19.83 5.18 14.16
CA VAL A 323 21.17 4.65 13.90
C VAL A 323 21.06 3.14 13.63
N PRO A 324 21.65 2.58 12.57
CA PRO A 324 21.56 1.15 12.31
C PRO A 324 22.40 0.34 13.30
N TRP A 325 22.06 -0.94 13.48
CA TRP A 325 22.70 -1.83 14.47
C TRP A 325 24.21 -2.05 14.23
N ASP A 326 24.67 -1.94 12.99
CA ASP A 326 26.06 -2.08 12.58
C ASP A 326 26.88 -0.79 12.73
N HIS A 327 26.27 0.31 13.17
CA HIS A 327 26.96 1.56 13.37
C HIS A 327 28.05 1.45 14.45
N VAL A 328 29.27 1.88 14.11
CA VAL A 328 30.46 1.67 14.95
C VAL A 328 30.31 2.33 16.32
N LEU A 329 29.78 3.55 16.38
CA LEU A 329 29.63 4.27 17.66
C LEU A 329 28.63 3.55 18.57
N LEU A 330 27.50 3.11 18.01
CA LEU A 330 26.50 2.34 18.75
C LEU A 330 27.10 1.04 19.27
N THR A 331 27.81 0.29 18.42
CA THR A 331 28.46 -0.97 18.79
C THR A 331 29.44 -0.78 19.95
N THR A 332 30.23 0.30 19.95
CA THR A 332 31.18 0.58 21.05
C THR A 332 30.47 0.92 22.37
N VAL A 333 29.33 1.62 22.31
CA VAL A 333 28.51 1.92 23.49
C VAL A 333 27.91 0.62 24.06
N LEU A 334 27.30 -0.20 23.20
CA LEU A 334 26.67 -1.46 23.60
C LEU A 334 27.66 -2.48 24.20
N LYS A 335 28.93 -2.45 23.75
CA LYS A 335 30.01 -3.29 24.31
C LYS A 335 30.64 -2.73 25.59
N GLY A 336 30.18 -1.58 26.08
CA GLY A 336 30.76 -0.90 27.25
C GLY A 336 32.13 -0.27 27.00
N GLN A 337 32.60 -0.24 25.74
CA GLN A 337 33.89 0.33 25.36
C GLN A 337 33.85 1.86 25.28
N ASN A 338 32.66 2.44 25.10
CA ASN A 338 32.45 3.87 25.03
C ASN A 338 31.23 4.27 25.87
N VAL A 339 31.43 4.48 27.17
CA VAL A 339 30.34 4.83 28.09
C VAL A 339 29.79 6.25 27.89
N THR A 340 30.52 7.13 27.20
CA THR A 340 30.10 8.53 26.98
C THR A 340 29.30 8.70 25.68
N GLY A 341 29.31 7.71 24.79
CA GLY A 341 28.69 7.83 23.46
C GLY A 341 29.37 8.86 22.55
N GLN A 342 30.60 9.28 22.87
CA GLN A 342 31.32 10.31 22.12
C GLN A 342 32.52 9.70 21.37
N ARG A 343 32.74 10.12 20.13
CA ARG A 343 33.94 9.77 19.36
C ARG A 343 34.48 10.96 18.59
N THR A 344 35.80 11.12 18.55
CA THR A 344 36.44 12.12 17.69
C THR A 344 36.74 11.50 16.32
N GLN A 345 36.20 12.07 15.25
CA GLN A 345 36.45 11.65 13.88
C GLN A 345 36.98 12.84 13.08
N LYS A 346 38.20 12.71 12.52
CA LYS A 346 38.88 13.78 11.75
C LYS A 346 38.88 15.14 12.48
N GLY A 347 39.12 15.13 13.80
CA GLY A 347 39.13 16.33 14.64
C GLY A 347 37.75 16.85 15.10
N ARG A 348 36.63 16.32 14.59
CA ARG A 348 35.27 16.69 15.01
C ARG A 348 34.72 15.70 16.04
N LYS A 349 34.09 16.21 17.10
CA LYS A 349 33.36 15.39 18.07
C LYS A 349 32.01 14.95 17.48
N VAL A 350 31.77 13.65 17.48
CA VAL A 350 30.52 13.00 17.10
C VAL A 350 29.90 12.38 18.35
N PHE A 351 28.59 12.48 18.47
CA PHE A 351 27.83 11.99 19.62
C PHE A 351 26.75 11.04 19.15
N LEU A 352 26.53 9.96 19.90
CA LEU A 352 25.38 9.10 19.72
C LEU A 352 24.17 9.77 20.39
N TRP A 353 23.28 10.33 19.57
CA TRP A 353 22.01 10.89 20.02
C TRP A 353 20.87 10.01 19.52
N GLU A 354 20.11 9.45 20.44
CA GLU A 354 18.91 8.66 20.13
C GLU A 354 17.75 9.13 20.98
N THR A 355 16.53 9.05 20.44
CA THR A 355 15.31 9.36 21.18
C THR A 355 15.01 8.25 22.18
N LEU A 356 14.29 8.58 23.27
CA LEU A 356 13.90 7.61 24.29
C LEU A 356 13.21 6.35 23.71
N PRO A 357 12.25 6.46 22.76
CA PRO A 357 11.60 5.28 22.18
C PRO A 357 12.58 4.33 21.46
N VAL A 358 13.62 4.87 20.82
CA VAL A 358 14.67 4.08 20.16
C VAL A 358 15.50 3.35 21.20
N ILE A 359 15.91 4.04 22.27
CA ILE A 359 16.68 3.45 23.36
C ILE A 359 15.90 2.31 24.02
N GLU A 360 14.62 2.53 24.35
CA GLU A 360 13.75 1.52 24.94
C GLU A 360 13.61 0.29 24.03
N ALA A 361 13.38 0.50 22.73
CA ALA A 361 13.30 -0.57 21.75
C ALA A 361 14.63 -1.36 21.63
N ARG A 362 15.78 -0.70 21.75
CA ARG A 362 17.08 -1.40 21.75
C ARG A 362 17.23 -2.29 22.98
N VAL A 363 16.86 -1.78 24.15
CA VAL A 363 16.90 -2.55 25.40
C VAL A 363 16.01 -3.78 25.28
N GLU A 364 14.79 -3.61 24.78
CA GLU A 364 13.85 -4.71 24.52
C GLU A 364 14.46 -5.79 23.60
N LYS A 365 14.99 -5.40 22.44
CA LYS A 365 15.63 -6.36 21.50
C LYS A 365 16.83 -7.09 22.12
N LEU A 366 17.60 -6.43 22.98
CA LEU A 366 18.75 -7.04 23.67
C LEU A 366 18.34 -7.99 24.80
N VAL A 367 17.22 -7.73 25.48
CA VAL A 367 16.67 -8.62 26.50
C VAL A 367 16.10 -9.89 25.85
N ASP A 368 15.37 -9.76 24.74
CA ASP A 368 14.77 -10.90 24.06
C ASP A 368 15.82 -11.83 23.43
N LYS A 369 16.95 -11.30 22.94
CA LYS A 369 18.07 -12.12 22.46
C LYS A 369 18.78 -12.94 23.55
N LYS A 370 18.52 -12.68 24.83
CA LYS A 370 19.09 -13.42 25.96
C LYS A 370 18.19 -14.54 26.48
N LYS A 371 16.93 -14.57 26.03
CA LYS A 371 16.01 -15.69 26.26
C LYS A 371 16.15 -16.68 25.11
#